data_AF-A0A6G1K397-F1
#
_entry.id   AF-A0A6G1K397-F1
#
_cell.length_a   1.000
_cell.length_b   1.000
_cell.length_c   1.000
_cell.angle_alpha   90.00
_cell.angle_beta   90.00
_cell.angle_gamma   90.00
#
_symmetry.space_group_name_H-M   'P 1'
#
loop_
_entity.id
_entity.type
_entity.pdbx_description
1 polymer ?
#
loop_
_entity_poly.entity_id
_entity_poly.type
_entity_poly.pdbx_seq_one_letter_code
_entity_poly.pdbx_strand_id
1 'polypeptide(L)'
;PYPEEDAVTINYSLEWPFLDNPRNNTFTAHHLDRCHCPQQQPRLGNVQTKDHIYSRYVCQGPNVCFTPKHGDLWLLQKPNGPFNILRPASDEERQRRASTSIIFVSKLLYQEAIPLLYRDRNFLFLSGPCPRGRYQAYATQTWLSRLSSSARKGITTLSLINQVWEEDCQASNALRAYASLALYILEKVPGFRELCLNY
;
A
#
# COMPACT_ATOMS: atom_id res chain seq x y z
N PRO A 1 -21.80 -3.40 -7.75
CA PRO A 1 -21.27 -2.02 -7.67
C PRO A 1 -22.43 -1.02 -7.62
N TYR A 2 -22.42 -0.07 -6.69
CA TYR A 2 -23.20 1.15 -6.90
C TYR A 2 -22.51 1.93 -8.02
N PRO A 3 -23.26 2.47 -9.00
CA PRO A 3 -22.72 3.07 -10.23
C PRO A 3 -21.90 4.36 -10.03
N GLU A 4 -21.62 4.78 -8.80
CA GLU A 4 -21.00 6.07 -8.47
C GLU A 4 -19.62 5.96 -7.77
N GLU A 5 -19.11 4.76 -7.48
CA GLU A 5 -17.77 4.59 -6.90
C GLU A 5 -16.78 4.00 -7.92
N ASP A 6 -15.80 4.79 -8.32
CA ASP A 6 -14.72 4.36 -9.22
C ASP A 6 -13.73 3.40 -8.54
N ALA A 7 -13.53 3.47 -7.21
CA ALA A 7 -12.59 2.61 -6.47
C ALA A 7 -12.89 2.44 -4.96
N VAL A 8 -12.69 1.23 -4.45
CA VAL A 8 -12.65 0.88 -3.02
C VAL A 8 -11.31 1.29 -2.43
N THR A 9 -11.33 2.26 -1.52
CA THR A 9 -10.11 2.77 -0.87
C THR A 9 -9.71 1.94 0.35
N ILE A 10 -8.43 1.56 0.42
CA ILE A 10 -7.79 0.90 1.56
C ILE A 10 -6.70 1.83 2.09
N ASN A 11 -6.93 2.43 3.26
CA ASN A 11 -5.90 3.22 3.92
C ASN A 11 -4.85 2.33 4.58
N TYR A 12 -3.59 2.77 4.50
CA TYR A 12 -2.48 2.13 5.20
C TYR A 12 -1.50 3.17 5.76
N SER A 13 -0.76 2.77 6.79
CA SER A 13 0.40 3.47 7.32
C SER A 13 1.65 2.60 7.17
N LEU A 14 2.81 3.25 7.25
CA LEU A 14 4.12 2.61 7.22
C LEU A 14 4.79 2.84 8.57
N GLU A 15 5.07 1.77 9.28
CA GLU A 15 5.84 1.81 10.52
C GLU A 15 7.29 1.43 10.24
N TRP A 16 8.21 2.19 10.82
CA TRP A 16 9.63 2.11 10.53
C TRP A 16 10.40 1.71 11.80
N PRO A 17 10.41 0.42 12.15
CA PRO A 17 10.89 -0.03 13.46
C PRO A 17 12.38 0.19 13.70
N PHE A 18 13.15 0.49 12.65
CA PHE A 18 14.60 0.67 12.73
C PHE A 18 15.06 2.11 12.52
N LEU A 19 14.12 3.07 12.46
CA LEU A 19 14.45 4.49 12.33
C LEU A 19 14.30 5.18 13.68
N ASP A 20 15.17 6.16 13.97
CA ASP A 20 15.17 6.86 15.25
C ASP A 20 13.91 7.71 15.47
N ASN A 21 13.45 8.43 14.44
CA ASN A 21 12.34 9.38 14.52
C ASN A 21 11.47 9.39 13.25
N PRO A 22 10.85 8.26 12.87
CA PRO A 22 10.06 8.18 11.64
C PRO A 22 8.80 9.05 11.73
N ARG A 23 8.69 9.99 10.78
CA ARG A 23 7.55 10.86 10.51
C ARG A 23 7.02 10.70 9.09
N ASN A 24 5.90 11.34 8.80
CA ASN A 24 5.32 11.32 7.45
C ASN A 24 6.20 11.99 6.38
N ASN A 25 7.21 12.77 6.78
CA ASN A 25 8.16 13.47 5.93
C ASN A 25 9.62 12.97 6.10
N THR A 26 9.80 11.76 6.67
CA THR A 26 11.12 11.19 7.03
C THR A 26 12.13 11.16 5.90
N PHE A 27 11.67 11.12 4.65
CA PHE A 27 12.51 10.88 3.48
C PHE A 27 12.40 12.02 2.45
N THR A 28 12.06 13.21 2.92
CA THR A 28 12.15 14.44 2.12
C THR A 28 13.61 14.84 1.96
N ALA A 29 13.95 15.65 0.95
CA ALA A 29 15.34 16.07 0.69
C ALA A 29 16.05 16.76 1.89
N HIS A 30 15.28 17.23 2.88
CA HIS A 30 15.78 17.94 4.05
C HIS A 30 15.70 17.13 5.35
N HIS A 31 15.13 15.93 5.31
CA HIS A 31 15.00 15.06 6.48
C HIS A 31 15.56 13.69 6.11
N LEU A 32 16.65 13.31 6.77
CA LEU A 32 17.24 11.99 6.67
C LEU A 32 17.32 11.44 8.08
N ASP A 33 16.68 10.30 8.31
CA ASP A 33 16.66 9.66 9.61
C ASP A 33 17.70 8.52 9.67
N ARG A 34 18.24 8.28 10.86
CA ARG A 34 19.25 7.24 11.07
C ARG A 34 18.57 5.88 11.15
N CYS A 35 19.20 4.90 10.51
CA CYS A 35 18.73 3.53 10.45
C CYS A 35 19.63 2.60 11.25
N HIS A 36 19.01 1.84 12.15
CA HIS A 36 19.62 0.82 13.02
C HIS A 36 19.28 -0.60 12.57
N CYS A 37 18.85 -0.78 11.31
CA CYS A 37 18.42 -2.10 10.87
C CYS A 37 19.58 -3.11 10.93
N PRO A 38 19.33 -4.37 11.30
CA PRO A 38 20.33 -5.42 11.23
C PRO A 38 20.70 -5.65 9.76
N GLN A 39 21.74 -4.98 9.27
CA GLN A 39 22.16 -5.06 7.88
C GLN A 39 22.55 -6.50 7.51
N GLN A 40 22.19 -6.95 6.30
CA GLN A 40 22.66 -8.24 5.77
C GLN A 40 24.15 -8.21 5.37
N GLN A 41 24.72 -7.02 5.06
CA GLN A 41 26.15 -6.83 4.87
C GLN A 41 26.56 -5.40 5.27
N PRO A 42 27.65 -5.23 6.04
CA PRO A 42 28.15 -3.91 6.41
C PRO A 42 28.83 -3.29 5.20
N ARG A 43 28.28 -2.19 4.66
CA ARG A 43 29.02 -1.32 3.76
C ARG A 43 28.86 0.13 4.19
N LEU A 44 30.01 0.72 4.56
CA LEU A 44 30.27 2.17 4.69
C LEU A 44 29.46 2.92 5.77
N GLY A 45 29.15 2.28 6.90
CA GLY A 45 28.66 2.94 8.11
C GLY A 45 29.79 3.27 9.09
N ASN A 46 29.58 4.27 9.95
CA ASN A 46 30.51 4.66 11.00
C ASN A 46 30.92 3.42 11.83
N VAL A 47 32.22 3.09 11.82
CA VAL A 47 32.76 1.85 12.41
C VAL A 47 32.40 1.73 13.90
N GLN A 48 32.13 2.86 14.57
CA GLN A 48 31.78 2.91 15.98
C GLN A 48 30.32 2.57 16.29
N THR A 49 29.35 3.01 15.47
CA THR A 49 27.91 2.82 15.78
C THR A 49 27.20 1.82 14.88
N LYS A 50 27.76 1.49 13.70
CA LYS A 50 27.13 0.67 12.64
C LYS A 50 25.86 1.30 12.01
N ASP A 51 25.52 2.53 12.36
CA ASP A 51 24.36 3.25 11.82
C ASP A 51 24.62 3.69 10.37
N HIS A 52 23.53 3.85 9.62
CA HIS A 52 23.55 4.34 8.24
C HIS A 52 22.28 5.10 7.90
N ILE A 53 22.29 5.81 6.78
CA ILE A 53 21.08 6.41 6.22
C ILE A 53 20.25 5.27 5.63
N TYR A 54 18.95 5.26 5.91
CA TYR A 54 18.04 4.29 5.30
C TYR A 54 18.18 4.32 3.77
N SER A 55 18.23 3.14 3.18
CA SER A 55 18.28 2.96 1.73
C SER A 55 17.40 1.78 1.36
N ARG A 56 16.36 2.05 0.58
CA ARG A 56 15.43 1.01 0.11
C ARG A 56 16.16 -0.14 -0.60
N TYR A 57 15.70 -1.38 -0.34
CA TYR A 57 16.29 -2.66 -0.80
C TYR A 57 17.65 -3.05 -0.20
N VAL A 58 18.28 -2.15 0.56
CA VAL A 58 19.45 -2.45 1.38
C VAL A 58 19.01 -2.66 2.82
N CYS A 59 18.20 -1.74 3.33
CA CYS A 59 17.61 -1.81 4.66
C CYS A 59 16.36 -2.67 4.69
N GLN A 60 16.01 -3.13 5.89
CA GLN A 60 14.72 -3.76 6.13
C GLN A 60 13.57 -2.77 5.86
N GLY A 61 12.55 -3.23 5.14
CA GLY A 61 11.38 -2.42 4.80
C GLY A 61 10.49 -2.07 6.00
N PRO A 62 9.58 -1.10 5.83
CA PRO A 62 8.60 -0.77 6.86
C PRO A 62 7.57 -1.89 7.03
N ASN A 63 6.95 -1.94 8.21
CA ASN A 63 5.74 -2.72 8.41
C ASN A 63 4.55 -1.97 7.80
N VAL A 64 3.74 -2.68 7.00
CA VAL A 64 2.51 -2.13 6.42
C VAL A 64 1.33 -2.44 7.34
N CYS A 65 0.74 -1.38 7.89
CA CYS A 65 -0.42 -1.43 8.78
C CYS A 65 -1.65 -0.91 8.05
N PHE A 66 -2.69 -1.72 7.90
CA PHE A 66 -3.93 -1.30 7.23
C PHE A 66 -4.92 -0.75 8.25
N THR A 67 -5.55 0.38 7.94
CA THR A 67 -6.50 1.02 8.85
C THR A 67 -7.71 0.10 9.09
N PRO A 68 -8.02 -0.25 10.35
CA PRO A 68 -9.14 -1.13 10.68
C PRO A 68 -10.49 -0.52 10.28
N LYS A 69 -11.54 -1.35 10.28
CA LYS A 69 -12.90 -0.98 9.84
C LYS A 69 -13.45 0.28 10.52
N HIS A 70 -13.21 0.42 11.81
CA HIS A 70 -13.69 1.52 12.64
C HIS A 70 -12.71 2.69 12.75
N GLY A 71 -11.58 2.63 12.04
CA GLY A 71 -10.66 3.75 11.95
C GLY A 71 -11.12 4.79 10.93
N ASP A 72 -10.49 5.95 10.96
CA ASP A 72 -10.74 7.03 10.01
C ASP A 72 -10.49 6.57 8.57
N LEU A 73 -11.52 6.67 7.72
CA LEU A 73 -11.42 6.41 6.29
C LEU A 73 -11.14 7.74 5.58
N TRP A 74 -9.98 7.80 4.96
CA TRP A 74 -9.56 8.94 4.14
C TRP A 74 -9.66 8.57 2.67
N LEU A 75 -10.31 9.43 1.89
CA LEU A 75 -10.48 9.26 0.46
C LEU A 75 -9.63 10.29 -0.29
N LEU A 76 -9.13 9.89 -1.46
CA LEU A 76 -8.42 10.78 -2.36
C LEU A 76 -9.42 11.76 -2.97
N GLN A 77 -9.30 13.05 -2.66
CA GLN A 77 -10.08 14.09 -3.32
C GLN A 77 -9.39 14.52 -4.63
N LYS A 78 -8.07 14.76 -4.56
CA LYS A 78 -7.25 14.94 -5.75
C LYS A 78 -5.76 14.67 -5.49
N PRO A 79 -5.05 14.08 -6.45
CA PRO A 79 -3.59 14.18 -6.57
C PRO A 79 -3.13 15.64 -6.55
N ASN A 80 -2.07 16.00 -5.80
CA ASN A 80 -1.56 17.38 -5.75
C ASN A 80 -0.03 17.44 -5.58
N GLY A 81 0.69 16.89 -6.56
CA GLY A 81 2.15 16.91 -6.59
C GLY A 81 2.75 16.16 -5.39
N PRO A 82 3.58 16.82 -4.55
CA PRO A 82 4.23 16.17 -3.40
C PRO A 82 3.26 15.83 -2.26
N PHE A 83 1.99 16.21 -2.35
CA PHE A 83 0.95 15.87 -1.37
C PHE A 83 -0.34 15.44 -2.05
N ASN A 84 -0.99 14.39 -1.57
CA ASN A 84 -2.38 14.08 -1.90
C ASN A 84 -3.32 14.96 -1.07
N ILE A 85 -4.34 15.50 -1.71
CA ILE A 85 -5.44 16.17 -1.00
C ILE A 85 -6.45 15.11 -0.63
N LEU A 86 -6.55 14.87 0.67
CA LEU A 86 -7.44 13.87 1.26
C LEU A 86 -8.60 14.54 1.95
N ARG A 87 -9.74 13.84 1.95
CA ARG A 87 -10.90 14.21 2.76
C ARG A 87 -11.36 13.02 3.61
N PRO A 88 -11.99 13.25 4.76
CA PRO A 88 -12.68 12.18 5.46
C PRO A 88 -13.82 11.65 4.59
N ALA A 89 -14.07 10.35 4.69
CA ALA A 89 -15.24 9.73 4.10
C ALA A 89 -16.52 10.22 4.81
N SER A 90 -17.57 10.44 4.03
CA SER A 90 -18.93 10.68 4.52
C SER A 90 -19.49 9.44 5.22
N ASP A 91 -20.57 9.58 5.99
CA ASP A 91 -21.19 8.44 6.66
C ASP A 91 -21.72 7.40 5.67
N GLU A 92 -22.22 7.83 4.51
CA GLU A 92 -22.64 6.93 3.44
C GLU A 92 -21.47 6.11 2.89
N GLU A 93 -20.33 6.75 2.60
CA GLU A 93 -19.12 6.08 2.11
C GLU A 93 -18.56 5.09 3.14
N ARG A 94 -18.65 5.43 4.44
CA ARG A 94 -18.27 4.53 5.53
C ARG A 94 -19.19 3.31 5.62
N GLN A 95 -20.50 3.50 5.45
CA GLN A 95 -21.48 2.42 5.46
C GLN A 95 -21.35 1.49 4.25
N ARG A 96 -20.96 2.04 3.09
CA ARG A 96 -20.70 1.29 1.85
C ARG A 96 -19.42 0.44 1.92
N ARG A 97 -18.50 0.75 2.82
CA ARG A 97 -17.25 -0.01 3.02
C ARG A 97 -17.57 -1.49 3.26
N ALA A 98 -17.24 -2.33 2.27
CA ALA A 98 -17.50 -3.75 2.34
C ALA A 98 -16.87 -4.34 3.59
N SER A 99 -17.70 -4.90 4.47
CA SER A 99 -17.19 -5.55 5.67
C SER A 99 -16.56 -6.88 5.29
N THR A 100 -15.25 -7.02 5.46
CA THR A 100 -14.61 -8.33 5.66
C THR A 100 -14.86 -8.86 7.07
N SER A 101 -15.98 -8.46 7.72
CA SER A 101 -16.48 -9.14 8.91
C SER A 101 -16.60 -10.61 8.52
N ILE A 102 -15.68 -11.39 9.05
CA ILE A 102 -15.50 -12.79 8.69
C ILE A 102 -16.86 -13.45 8.85
N ILE A 103 -17.40 -13.89 7.71
CA ILE A 103 -18.45 -14.89 7.63
C ILE A 103 -17.90 -16.09 8.42
N PHE A 104 -18.21 -16.17 9.71
CA PHE A 104 -18.07 -17.38 10.53
C PHE A 104 -19.17 -18.35 10.09
N VAL A 105 -19.09 -18.76 8.84
CA VAL A 105 -20.07 -19.63 8.20
C VAL A 105 -19.28 -20.67 7.41
N SER A 106 -19.93 -21.81 7.13
CA SER A 106 -19.34 -22.96 6.43
C SER A 106 -18.35 -22.55 5.33
N LYS A 107 -17.24 -23.29 5.21
CA LYS A 107 -16.21 -23.08 4.17
C LYS A 107 -16.81 -22.95 2.76
N LEU A 108 -17.92 -23.64 2.50
CA LEU A 108 -18.67 -23.56 1.23
C LEU A 108 -19.25 -22.15 1.01
N LEU A 109 -20.00 -21.63 1.99
CA LEU A 109 -20.58 -20.28 1.93
C LEU A 109 -19.51 -19.19 1.89
N TYR A 110 -18.38 -19.41 2.57
CA TYR A 110 -17.22 -18.52 2.46
C TYR A 110 -16.66 -18.50 1.03
N GLN A 111 -16.52 -19.65 0.38
CA GLN A 111 -16.04 -19.73 -1.00
C GLN A 111 -17.01 -19.10 -2.01
N GLU A 112 -18.31 -19.24 -1.80
CA GLU A 112 -19.36 -18.61 -2.63
C GLU A 112 -19.45 -17.09 -2.41
N ALA A 113 -19.22 -16.62 -1.19
CA ALA A 113 -19.28 -15.20 -0.85
C ALA A 113 -18.01 -14.41 -1.21
N ILE A 114 -16.84 -15.06 -1.24
CA ILE A 114 -15.55 -14.42 -1.59
C ILE A 114 -15.64 -13.63 -2.91
N PRO A 115 -16.14 -14.19 -4.03
CA PRO A 115 -16.28 -13.43 -5.26
C PRO A 115 -17.08 -12.14 -5.09
N LEU A 116 -18.13 -12.12 -4.27
CA LEU A 116 -18.96 -10.92 -4.05
C LEU A 116 -18.20 -9.79 -3.32
N LEU A 117 -17.17 -10.15 -2.55
CA LEU A 117 -16.34 -9.21 -1.81
C LEU A 117 -15.21 -8.60 -2.65
N TYR A 118 -14.76 -9.29 -3.72
CA TYR A 118 -13.54 -8.93 -4.44
C TYR A 118 -13.71 -8.75 -5.96
N ARG A 119 -14.67 -9.42 -6.59
CA ARG A 119 -14.90 -9.38 -8.03
C ARG A 119 -15.53 -8.07 -8.46
N ASP A 120 -15.11 -7.59 -9.62
CA ASP A 120 -15.60 -6.38 -10.28
C ASP A 120 -15.53 -5.15 -9.34
N ARG A 121 -14.52 -5.15 -8.47
CA ARG A 121 -14.15 -4.03 -7.60
C ARG A 121 -12.75 -3.58 -7.98
N ASN A 122 -12.60 -2.26 -8.04
CA ASN A 122 -11.33 -1.59 -8.20
C ASN A 122 -10.79 -1.23 -6.82
N PHE A 123 -9.55 -1.62 -6.48
CA PHE A 123 -8.97 -1.30 -5.16
C PHE A 123 -7.87 -0.25 -5.28
N LEU A 124 -7.95 0.79 -4.45
CA LEU A 124 -6.97 1.87 -4.36
C LEU A 124 -6.33 1.89 -2.96
N PHE A 125 -5.00 1.83 -2.91
CA PHE A 125 -4.26 1.88 -1.64
C PHE A 125 -3.76 3.30 -1.37
N LEU A 126 -4.04 3.83 -0.19
CA LEU A 126 -3.76 5.24 0.11
C LEU A 126 -3.05 5.40 1.46
N SER A 127 -1.84 5.96 1.45
CA SER A 127 -1.11 6.34 2.67
C SER A 127 -1.11 7.84 2.88
N GLY A 128 -1.94 8.34 3.81
CA GLY A 128 -1.88 9.72 4.30
C GLY A 128 -1.73 10.82 3.20
N PRO A 129 -1.36 12.04 3.60
CA PRO A 129 -1.19 13.15 2.65
C PRO A 129 0.10 13.04 1.83
N CYS A 130 1.12 12.29 2.27
CA CYS A 130 2.34 12.13 1.49
C CYS A 130 2.17 10.95 0.53
N PRO A 131 2.13 11.15 -0.79
CA PRO A 131 2.12 10.06 -1.73
C PRO A 131 3.44 9.30 -1.66
N ARG A 132 3.32 7.98 -1.64
CA ARG A 132 4.48 7.10 -1.58
C ARG A 132 4.37 6.06 -2.68
N GLY A 133 4.45 6.46 -3.95
CA GLY A 133 4.17 5.60 -5.13
C GLY A 133 4.76 4.18 -5.01
N ARG A 134 6.07 4.05 -4.84
CA ARG A 134 6.73 2.76 -4.57
C ARG A 134 6.28 2.02 -3.30
N TYR A 135 5.87 2.71 -2.23
CA TYR A 135 5.32 2.04 -1.04
C TYR A 135 3.84 1.73 -1.18
N GLN A 136 3.11 2.40 -2.07
CA GLN A 136 1.79 1.98 -2.52
C GLN A 136 1.91 0.64 -3.24
N ALA A 137 2.89 0.48 -4.12
CA ALA A 137 3.16 -0.81 -4.75
C ALA A 137 3.48 -1.91 -3.72
N TYR A 138 4.35 -1.59 -2.76
CA TYR A 138 4.71 -2.50 -1.66
C TYR A 138 3.53 -2.86 -0.76
N ALA A 139 2.69 -1.88 -0.40
CA ALA A 139 1.49 -2.09 0.41
C ALA A 139 0.44 -2.92 -0.35
N THR A 140 0.26 -2.65 -1.65
CA THR A 140 -0.63 -3.42 -2.53
C THR A 140 -0.19 -4.88 -2.58
N GLN A 141 1.09 -5.14 -2.85
CA GLN A 141 1.64 -6.51 -2.87
C GLN A 141 1.49 -7.19 -1.51
N THR A 142 1.75 -6.47 -0.42
CA THR A 142 1.59 -6.97 0.96
C THR A 142 0.14 -7.31 1.29
N TRP A 143 -0.81 -6.52 0.83
CA TRP A 143 -2.23 -6.83 1.00
C TRP A 143 -2.63 -8.08 0.22
N LEU A 144 -2.27 -8.15 -1.07
CA LEU A 144 -2.56 -9.30 -1.92
C LEU A 144 -1.95 -10.59 -1.37
N SER A 145 -0.76 -10.54 -0.76
CA SER A 145 -0.11 -11.71 -0.17
C SER A 145 -0.81 -12.24 1.07
N ARG A 146 -1.46 -11.37 1.85
CA ARG A 146 -2.26 -11.73 3.03
C ARG A 146 -3.62 -12.34 2.66
N LEU A 147 -4.08 -12.17 1.42
CA LEU A 147 -5.34 -12.77 0.96
C LEU A 147 -5.20 -14.29 0.75
N SER A 148 -6.31 -15.01 0.91
CA SER A 148 -6.40 -16.41 0.49
C SER A 148 -6.29 -16.50 -1.04
N SER A 149 -5.87 -17.66 -1.56
CA SER A 149 -5.80 -17.87 -3.01
C SER A 149 -7.16 -17.70 -3.70
N SER A 150 -8.26 -18.05 -3.03
CA SER A 150 -9.61 -17.82 -3.55
C SER A 150 -9.98 -16.33 -3.60
N ALA A 151 -9.60 -15.56 -2.58
CA ALA A 151 -9.83 -14.12 -2.57
C ALA A 151 -9.03 -13.41 -3.67
N ARG A 152 -7.75 -13.78 -3.84
CA ARG A 152 -6.91 -13.25 -4.94
C ARG A 152 -7.49 -13.53 -6.33
N LYS A 153 -8.08 -14.70 -6.56
CA LYS A 153 -8.75 -15.03 -7.83
C LYS A 153 -9.94 -14.11 -8.13
N GLY A 154 -10.56 -13.54 -7.10
CA GLY A 154 -11.65 -12.57 -7.25
C GLY A 154 -11.19 -11.17 -7.64
N ILE A 155 -9.93 -10.80 -7.39
CA ILE A 155 -9.42 -9.46 -7.70
C ILE A 155 -9.29 -9.31 -9.21
N THR A 156 -9.91 -8.26 -9.75
CA THR A 156 -10.00 -8.01 -11.20
C THR A 156 -9.38 -6.66 -11.58
N THR A 157 -9.56 -5.65 -10.74
CA THR A 157 -9.11 -4.29 -11.03
C THR A 157 -8.37 -3.69 -9.83
N LEU A 158 -7.28 -2.97 -10.12
CA LEU A 158 -6.52 -2.20 -9.13
C LEU A 158 -6.30 -0.79 -9.66
N SER A 159 -6.23 0.18 -8.74
CA SER A 159 -5.85 1.56 -9.02
C SER A 159 -4.54 1.91 -8.33
N LEU A 160 -3.67 2.59 -9.05
CA LEU A 160 -2.44 3.17 -8.52
C LEU A 160 -2.45 4.68 -8.71
N ILE A 161 -1.79 5.39 -7.79
CA ILE A 161 -1.55 6.83 -7.92
C ILE A 161 -0.18 6.96 -8.57
N ASN A 162 -0.14 7.46 -9.80
CA ASN A 162 1.07 7.63 -10.56
C ASN A 162 1.63 9.04 -10.33
N GLN A 163 2.52 9.19 -9.36
CA GLN A 163 3.16 10.46 -9.04
C GLN A 163 4.68 10.32 -9.01
N VAL A 164 5.36 11.36 -9.50
CA VAL A 164 6.83 11.43 -9.65
C VAL A 164 7.55 11.65 -8.31
N TRP A 165 6.80 11.85 -7.23
CA TRP A 165 7.32 12.19 -5.91
C TRP A 165 7.47 10.93 -5.07
N GLU A 166 8.68 10.39 -5.04
CA GLU A 166 9.00 9.20 -4.27
C GLU A 166 10.16 9.44 -3.31
N GLU A 167 9.83 9.51 -2.03
CA GLU A 167 10.72 9.47 -0.88
C GLU A 167 11.91 8.48 -1.01
N ASP A 168 13.13 8.92 -0.66
CA ASP A 168 14.41 8.17 -0.67
C ASP A 168 14.96 7.81 -2.08
N CYS A 169 15.47 8.80 -2.81
CA CYS A 169 15.51 8.82 -4.28
C CYS A 169 16.67 8.03 -4.94
N GLN A 170 16.34 6.87 -5.52
CA GLN A 170 16.89 6.47 -6.83
C GLN A 170 15.72 6.05 -7.72
N ALA A 171 15.59 6.62 -8.92
CA ALA A 171 14.49 6.31 -9.84
C ALA A 171 14.41 4.80 -10.20
N SER A 172 15.56 4.12 -10.22
CA SER A 172 15.66 2.66 -10.39
C SER A 172 14.89 1.87 -9.33
N ASN A 173 14.78 2.39 -8.10
CA ASN A 173 14.05 1.73 -7.02
C ASN A 173 12.53 1.79 -7.21
N ALA A 174 12.02 2.86 -7.84
CA ALA A 174 10.61 2.98 -8.23
C ALA A 174 10.23 1.90 -9.24
N LEU A 175 11.01 1.82 -10.32
CA LEU A 175 10.84 0.83 -11.38
C LEU A 175 10.86 -0.59 -10.83
N ARG A 176 11.82 -0.88 -9.93
CA ARG A 176 11.92 -2.18 -9.26
C ARG A 176 10.69 -2.50 -8.41
N ALA A 177 10.08 -1.51 -7.75
CA ALA A 177 8.89 -1.71 -6.92
C ALA A 177 7.67 -2.06 -7.77
N TYR A 178 7.43 -1.30 -8.84
CA TYR A 178 6.33 -1.55 -9.75
C TYR A 178 6.52 -2.85 -10.54
N ALA A 179 7.75 -3.17 -10.96
CA ALA A 179 8.06 -4.45 -11.59
C ALA A 179 7.80 -5.64 -10.65
N SER A 180 8.19 -5.55 -9.38
CA SER A 180 7.88 -6.56 -8.35
C SER A 180 6.38 -6.77 -8.20
N LEU A 181 5.60 -5.69 -8.13
CA LEU A 181 4.15 -5.78 -8.04
C LEU A 181 3.55 -6.41 -9.31
N ALA A 182 3.99 -6.01 -10.49
CA ALA A 182 3.50 -6.54 -11.76
C ALA A 182 3.75 -8.05 -11.87
N LEU A 183 4.97 -8.50 -11.55
CA LEU A 183 5.30 -9.94 -11.50
C LEU A 183 4.42 -10.68 -10.50
N TYR A 184 4.22 -10.11 -9.29
CA TYR A 184 3.35 -10.72 -8.29
C TYR A 184 1.91 -10.85 -8.78
N ILE A 185 1.37 -9.83 -9.45
CA ILE A 185 0.01 -9.85 -10.02
C ILE A 185 -0.10 -10.97 -11.06
N LEU A 186 0.84 -11.03 -12.02
CA LEU A 186 0.85 -12.06 -13.07
C LEU A 186 0.90 -13.47 -12.50
N GLU A 187 1.66 -13.69 -11.42
CA GLU A 187 1.82 -15.01 -10.82
C GLU A 187 0.68 -15.40 -9.86
N LYS A 188 0.15 -14.45 -9.08
CA LYS A 188 -0.67 -14.75 -7.89
C LYS A 188 -2.09 -14.23 -7.97
N VAL A 189 -2.41 -13.38 -8.95
CA VAL A 189 -3.72 -12.74 -9.11
C VAL A 189 -4.29 -13.08 -10.51
N PRO A 190 -4.66 -14.35 -10.75
CA PRO A 190 -5.03 -14.82 -12.09
C PRO A 190 -6.36 -14.23 -12.61
N GLY A 191 -7.16 -13.61 -11.74
CA GLY A 191 -8.38 -12.92 -12.12
C GLY A 191 -8.16 -11.48 -12.59
N PHE A 192 -6.92 -10.97 -12.52
CA PHE A 192 -6.60 -9.59 -12.82
C PHE A 192 -6.80 -9.26 -14.30
N ARG A 193 -7.39 -8.09 -14.58
CA ARG A 193 -7.78 -7.66 -15.91
C ARG A 193 -7.33 -6.24 -16.21
N GLU A 194 -7.45 -5.34 -15.22
CA GLU A 194 -7.32 -3.91 -15.46
C GLU A 194 -6.50 -3.22 -14.36
N LEU A 195 -5.61 -2.35 -14.80
CA LEU A 195 -4.87 -1.43 -13.95
C LEU A 195 -5.27 0.00 -14.32
N CYS A 196 -5.91 0.70 -13.39
CA CYS A 196 -6.25 2.11 -13.54
C CYS A 196 -5.13 2.99 -12.95
N LEU A 197 -4.77 4.07 -13.63
CA LEU A 197 -3.76 5.02 -13.18
C LEU A 197 -4.42 6.37 -12.87
N ASN A 198 -4.28 6.82 -11.64
CA ASN A 198 -4.74 8.13 -11.17
C ASN A 198 -3.56 9.12 -11.20
N TYR A 199 -3.75 10.27 -11.86
CA TYR A 199 -2.73 11.31 -12.06
C TYR A 199 -3.01 12.56 -11.23
#